data_AF-A0A453QRD6-F1
#
_entry.id   AF-A0A453QRD6-F1
#
_cell.length_a   1.000
_cell.length_b   1.000
_cell.length_c   1.000
_cell.angle_alpha   90.00
_cell.angle_beta   90.00
_cell.angle_gamma   90.00
#
_symmetry.space_group_name_H-M   'P 1'
#
loop_
_entity.id
_entity.type
_entity.pdbx_description
1 polymer ?
#
loop_
_entity_poly.entity_id
_entity_poly.type
_entity_poly.pdbx_seq_one_letter_code
_entity_poly.pdbx_strand_id
1 'polypeptide(L)'
;DFFICQRDARGNDSVPSSKKINAYDVEDMVMPLHQYINDPVAHEIIHNGATFQITGLTNNSYFDGAHEVRHCVRKHPDLGRFVLQVAKNRLDRMLYVGLTEDHEESARLFAHMVGAQVLSQSGALKLDVQEDQPSGTDSHSSMLDPEDEETNEH
;
A
#
# COMPACT_ATOMS: atom_id res chain seq x y z
N ASP A 1 -1.14 -14.11 -3.58
CA ASP A 1 -2.18 -13.34 -2.85
C ASP A 1 -1.58 -12.06 -2.28
N PHE A 2 -2.27 -10.94 -2.47
CA PHE A 2 -1.87 -9.62 -1.99
C PHE A 2 -2.54 -9.39 -0.62
N PHE A 3 -1.76 -9.28 0.45
CA PHE A 3 -2.32 -9.06 1.79
C PHE A 3 -2.56 -7.57 2.06
N ILE A 4 -3.79 -7.23 2.41
CA ILE A 4 -4.14 -5.96 3.08
C ILE A 4 -4.17 -6.26 4.58
N CYS A 5 -3.24 -5.70 5.35
CA CYS A 5 -3.25 -5.80 6.81
C CYS A 5 -4.23 -4.78 7.40
N GLN A 6 -5.38 -5.25 7.89
CA GLN A 6 -6.27 -4.45 8.73
C GLN A 6 -5.70 -4.36 10.15
N ARG A 7 -5.54 -3.15 10.68
CA ARG A 7 -5.07 -2.89 12.04
C ARG A 7 -6.19 -3.25 13.02
N ASP A 8 -6.16 -4.45 13.60
CA ASP A 8 -7.08 -4.82 14.68
C ASP A 8 -6.67 -4.13 15.99
N ALA A 9 -7.32 -3.01 16.30
CA ALA A 9 -7.35 -2.45 17.63
C ALA A 9 -8.56 -3.03 18.37
N ARG A 10 -8.35 -4.09 19.17
CA ARG A 10 -9.32 -4.51 20.20
C ARG A 10 -8.59 -4.83 21.49
N GLY A 11 -8.97 -4.11 22.53
CA GLY A 11 -8.40 -4.16 23.86
C GLY A 11 -8.63 -5.48 24.57
N ASN A 12 -7.83 -5.68 25.62
CA ASN A 12 -7.89 -6.77 26.57
C ASN A 12 -9.32 -7.12 27.00
N ASP A 13 -9.77 -8.32 26.66
CA ASP A 13 -10.76 -9.05 27.45
C ASP A 13 -10.34 -10.53 27.52
N SER A 14 -10.20 -11.03 28.75
CA SER A 14 -9.78 -12.39 29.05
C SER A 14 -10.86 -13.41 28.64
N VAL A 15 -10.63 -14.16 27.56
CA VAL A 15 -11.55 -15.21 27.08
C VAL A 15 -11.07 -16.57 27.62
N PRO A 16 -11.95 -17.40 28.22
CA PRO A 16 -11.59 -18.73 28.71
C PRO A 16 -11.19 -19.65 27.55
N SER A 17 -10.15 -20.46 27.78
CA SER A 17 -9.55 -21.40 26.82
C SER A 17 -10.61 -22.23 26.10
N SER A 18 -10.99 -21.79 24.91
CA SER A 18 -11.87 -22.50 24.00
C SER A 18 -11.19 -23.81 23.57
N LYS A 19 -11.96 -24.90 23.59
CA LYS A 19 -11.56 -26.19 23.02
C LYS A 19 -10.91 -25.95 21.65
N LYS A 20 -9.81 -26.64 21.36
CA LYS A 20 -9.20 -26.68 20.02
C LYS A 20 -10.19 -27.32 19.05
N ILE A 21 -11.13 -26.53 18.56
CA ILE A 21 -11.93 -26.83 17.39
C ILE A 21 -10.96 -26.64 16.23
N ASN A 22 -10.73 -27.70 15.45
CA ASN A 22 -9.95 -27.61 14.24
C ASN A 22 -10.65 -26.59 13.33
N ALA A 23 -9.99 -25.48 13.02
CA ALA A 23 -10.58 -24.39 12.23
C ALA A 23 -10.98 -24.80 10.81
N TYR A 24 -10.57 -25.99 10.37
CA TYR A 24 -10.89 -26.58 9.08
C TYR A 24 -11.92 -27.71 9.15
N ASP A 25 -12.43 -28.04 10.34
CA ASP A 25 -13.40 -29.13 10.56
C ASP A 25 -14.76 -28.50 10.89
N VAL A 26 -15.48 -28.22 9.82
CA VAL A 26 -16.71 -27.44 9.80
C VAL A 26 -17.69 -28.16 8.89
N GLU A 27 -18.73 -28.71 9.50
CA GLU A 27 -19.73 -29.55 8.83
C GLU A 27 -20.53 -28.84 7.71
N ASP A 28 -20.32 -27.52 7.54
CA ASP A 28 -21.01 -26.70 6.55
C ASP A 28 -20.12 -25.58 5.95
N MET A 29 -18.85 -25.85 5.63
CA MET A 29 -18.03 -24.90 4.84
C MET A 29 -17.75 -25.39 3.43
N VAL A 30 -18.45 -24.74 2.48
CA VAL A 30 -18.02 -24.43 1.10
C VAL A 30 -17.71 -25.62 0.18
N MET A 31 -17.92 -25.40 -1.12
CA MET A 31 -17.56 -26.33 -2.20
C MET A 31 -16.15 -26.92 -2.01
N PRO A 32 -15.99 -28.27 -2.03
CA PRO A 32 -14.69 -28.91 -1.88
C PRO A 32 -13.66 -28.42 -2.91
N LEU A 33 -12.37 -28.36 -2.54
CA LEU A 33 -11.32 -27.82 -3.41
C LEU A 33 -11.26 -28.48 -4.79
N HIS A 34 -11.37 -29.81 -4.87
CA HIS A 34 -11.36 -30.54 -6.14
C HIS A 34 -12.54 -30.19 -7.05
N GLN A 35 -13.67 -29.75 -6.47
CA GLN A 35 -14.81 -29.22 -7.21
C GLN A 35 -14.58 -27.75 -7.57
N TYR A 36 -14.06 -26.96 -6.63
CA TYR A 36 -13.76 -25.54 -6.82
C TYR A 36 -12.73 -25.30 -7.94
N ILE A 37 -11.64 -26.06 -8.01
CA ILE A 37 -10.62 -25.85 -9.06
C ILE A 37 -11.15 -26.01 -10.49
N ASN A 38 -12.26 -26.74 -10.65
CA ASN A 38 -12.92 -26.96 -11.93
C ASN A 38 -14.10 -25.99 -12.14
N ASP A 39 -14.46 -25.19 -11.14
CA ASP A 39 -15.54 -24.22 -11.21
C ASP A 39 -15.18 -23.06 -12.18
N PRO A 40 -16.09 -22.63 -13.07
CA PRO A 40 -15.86 -21.51 -13.99
C PRO A 40 -15.41 -20.21 -13.30
N VAL A 41 -15.86 -19.94 -12.07
CA VAL A 41 -15.44 -18.77 -11.30
C VAL A 41 -13.99 -18.92 -10.83
N ALA A 42 -13.60 -20.10 -10.35
CA ALA A 42 -12.22 -20.36 -9.95
C ALA A 42 -11.25 -20.29 -11.13
N HIS A 43 -11.71 -20.69 -12.32
CA HIS A 43 -10.93 -20.55 -13.54
C HIS A 43 -10.53 -19.10 -13.88
N GLU A 44 -11.35 -18.12 -13.51
CA GLU A 44 -11.04 -16.70 -13.68
C GLU A 44 -10.10 -16.15 -12.59
N ILE A 45 -10.09 -16.80 -11.41
CA ILE A 45 -9.38 -16.32 -10.22
C ILE A 45 -8.01 -17.00 -10.06
N ILE A 46 -7.92 -18.30 -10.30
CA ILE A 46 -6.77 -19.13 -9.96
C ILE A 46 -5.76 -19.20 -11.12
N HIS A 47 -6.21 -19.47 -12.34
CA HIS A 47 -5.31 -19.61 -13.47
C HIS A 47 -4.76 -18.25 -13.91
N ASN A 48 -3.45 -18.04 -13.69
CA ASN A 48 -2.76 -16.79 -13.97
C ASN A 48 -3.36 -15.58 -13.24
N GLY A 49 -4.00 -15.81 -12.08
CA GLY A 49 -4.68 -14.77 -11.31
C GLY A 49 -3.78 -13.57 -11.00
N ALA A 50 -2.55 -13.82 -10.56
CA ALA A 50 -1.57 -12.76 -10.29
C ALA A 50 -1.22 -11.96 -11.55
N THR A 51 -0.95 -12.63 -12.67
CA THR A 51 -0.63 -11.97 -13.95
C THR A 51 -1.80 -11.10 -14.42
N PHE A 52 -3.03 -11.60 -14.30
CA PHE A 52 -4.25 -10.87 -14.63
C PHE A 52 -4.53 -9.69 -13.70
N GLN A 53 -4.25 -9.82 -12.40
CA GLN A 53 -4.34 -8.70 -11.45
C GLN A 53 -3.35 -7.60 -11.80
N ILE A 54 -2.06 -7.92 -12.02
CA ILE A 54 -1.03 -6.94 -12.36
C ILE A 54 -1.33 -6.24 -13.70
N THR A 55 -1.85 -6.99 -14.69
CA THR A 55 -2.23 -6.43 -15.99
C THR A 55 -3.58 -5.69 -15.97
N GLY A 56 -4.34 -5.80 -14.88
CA GLY A 56 -5.66 -5.20 -14.76
C GLY A 56 -6.68 -5.83 -15.70
N LEU A 57 -6.49 -7.12 -16.05
CA LEU A 57 -7.43 -7.95 -16.80
C LEU A 57 -8.18 -8.84 -15.81
N THR A 58 -9.09 -8.27 -15.02
CA THR A 58 -9.91 -8.97 -14.03
C THR A 58 -11.39 -8.81 -14.36
N ASN A 59 -12.28 -9.35 -13.52
CA ASN A 59 -13.72 -9.12 -13.63
C ASN A 59 -14.14 -7.68 -13.26
N ASN A 60 -13.24 -6.88 -12.68
CA ASN A 60 -13.47 -5.47 -12.32
C ASN A 60 -12.64 -4.51 -13.21
N SER A 61 -12.17 -4.99 -14.36
CA SER A 61 -11.46 -4.14 -15.32
C SER A 61 -12.33 -3.00 -15.81
N TYR A 62 -11.76 -1.80 -15.91
CA TYR A 62 -12.38 -0.67 -16.58
C TYR A 62 -12.48 -0.86 -18.10
N PHE A 63 -11.63 -1.71 -18.68
CA PHE A 63 -11.64 -2.01 -20.11
C PHE A 63 -12.77 -3.00 -20.43
N ASP A 64 -13.76 -2.56 -21.21
CA ASP A 64 -14.92 -3.37 -21.60
C ASP A 64 -14.55 -4.70 -22.27
N GLY A 65 -13.47 -4.72 -23.05
CA GLY A 65 -12.99 -5.93 -23.73
C GLY A 65 -12.18 -6.91 -22.86
N ALA A 66 -12.07 -6.65 -21.55
CA ALA A 66 -11.21 -7.44 -20.67
C ALA A 66 -11.71 -8.88 -20.50
N HIS A 67 -13.02 -9.09 -20.54
CA HIS A 67 -13.60 -10.43 -20.46
C HIS A 67 -13.21 -11.28 -21.67
N GLU A 68 -13.31 -10.73 -22.88
CA GLU A 68 -12.97 -11.39 -24.14
C GLU A 68 -11.48 -11.68 -24.22
N VAL A 69 -10.63 -10.73 -23.80
CA VAL A 69 -9.17 -10.93 -23.77
C VAL A 69 -8.82 -12.06 -22.81
N ARG A 70 -9.38 -12.08 -21.59
CA ARG A 70 -9.17 -13.17 -20.63
C ARG A 70 -9.60 -14.51 -21.22
N HIS A 71 -10.80 -14.57 -21.80
CA HIS A 71 -11.34 -15.79 -22.40
C HIS A 71 -10.44 -16.29 -23.54
N CYS A 72 -9.99 -15.38 -24.42
CA CYS A 72 -9.12 -15.69 -25.55
C CYS A 72 -7.76 -16.24 -25.10
N VAL A 73 -7.13 -15.60 -24.12
CA VAL A 73 -5.84 -16.04 -23.56
C VAL A 73 -5.96 -17.40 -22.87
N ARG A 74 -7.10 -17.69 -22.22
CA ARG A 74 -7.37 -19.00 -21.63
C ARG A 74 -7.50 -20.09 -22.69
N LYS A 75 -8.17 -19.79 -23.79
CA LYS A 75 -8.39 -20.73 -24.91
C LYS A 75 -7.12 -20.96 -25.74
N HIS A 76 -6.24 -19.96 -25.81
CA HIS A 76 -5.02 -19.98 -26.60
C HIS A 76 -3.80 -19.66 -25.71
N PRO A 77 -3.18 -20.68 -25.07
CA PRO A 77 -2.08 -20.49 -24.13
C PRO A 77 -0.89 -19.69 -24.71
N ASP A 78 -0.63 -19.79 -26.01
CA ASP A 78 0.42 -19.04 -26.71
C ASP A 78 0.23 -17.51 -26.62
N LEU A 79 -1.01 -17.04 -26.48
CA LEU A 79 -1.32 -15.62 -26.29
C LEU A 79 -0.99 -15.15 -24.86
N GLY A 80 -0.87 -16.08 -23.91
CA GLY A 80 -0.49 -15.78 -22.52
C GLY A 80 0.89 -15.12 -22.41
N ARG A 81 1.80 -15.36 -23.37
CA ARG A 81 3.13 -14.73 -23.40
C ARG A 81 3.06 -13.20 -23.48
N PHE A 82 2.06 -12.66 -24.21
CA PHE A 82 1.89 -11.22 -24.34
C PHE A 82 1.40 -10.61 -23.03
N VAL A 83 0.44 -11.26 -22.37
CA VAL A 83 -0.06 -10.84 -21.06
C VAL A 83 1.07 -10.89 -20.02
N LEU A 84 1.87 -11.95 -20.03
CA LEU A 84 3.04 -12.08 -19.15
C LEU A 84 4.06 -10.97 -19.40
N GLN A 85 4.34 -10.61 -20.65
CA GLN A 85 5.25 -9.52 -20.98
C GLN A 85 4.75 -8.17 -20.46
N VAL A 86 3.45 -7.89 -20.59
CA VAL A 86 2.85 -6.67 -20.01
C VAL A 86 2.95 -6.70 -18.48
N ALA A 87 2.71 -7.86 -17.84
CA ALA A 87 2.83 -7.99 -16.39
C ALA A 87 4.26 -7.69 -15.91
N LYS A 88 5.28 -8.26 -16.55
CA LYS A 88 6.70 -8.00 -16.25
C LYS A 88 7.04 -6.51 -16.38
N ASN A 89 6.68 -5.90 -17.50
CA ASN A 89 6.91 -4.47 -17.72
C ASN A 89 6.23 -3.57 -16.66
N ARG A 90 5.09 -4.00 -16.11
CA ARG A 90 4.42 -3.28 -15.02
C ARG A 90 5.15 -3.47 -13.69
N LEU A 91 5.56 -4.69 -13.37
CA LEU A 91 6.35 -5.00 -12.17
C LEU A 91 7.68 -4.24 -12.18
N ASP A 92 8.38 -4.17 -13.31
CA ASP A 92 9.66 -3.45 -13.46
C ASP A 92 9.54 -1.94 -13.20
N ARG A 93 8.32 -1.40 -13.31
CA ARG A 93 8.01 0.02 -13.06
C ARG A 93 7.48 0.27 -11.66
N MET A 94 7.22 -0.77 -10.87
CA MET A 94 6.80 -0.61 -9.48
C MET A 94 8.01 -0.19 -8.64
N LEU A 95 7.79 0.69 -7.68
CA LEU A 95 8.83 1.10 -6.72
C LEU A 95 9.44 -0.10 -6.00
N TYR A 96 8.59 -1.04 -5.59
CA TYR A 96 8.97 -2.24 -4.87
C TYR A 96 7.96 -3.36 -5.12
N VAL A 97 8.44 -4.59 -5.24
CA VAL A 97 7.63 -5.81 -5.29
C VAL A 97 8.17 -6.77 -4.24
N GLY A 98 7.37 -7.09 -3.24
CA GLY A 98 7.73 -8.03 -2.17
C GLY A 98 7.28 -9.45 -2.46
N LEU A 99 8.00 -10.40 -1.88
CA LEU A 99 7.70 -11.83 -1.93
C LEU A 99 7.11 -12.27 -0.59
N THR A 100 6.06 -13.10 -0.65
CA THR A 100 5.35 -13.55 0.56
C THR A 100 6.14 -14.60 1.34
N GLU A 101 6.97 -15.38 0.63
CA GLU A 101 7.91 -16.32 1.23
C GLU A 101 8.89 -15.58 2.16
N ASP A 102 9.42 -14.45 1.69
CA ASP A 102 10.42 -13.62 2.40
C ASP A 102 9.76 -12.37 2.98
N HIS A 103 8.65 -12.55 3.70
CA HIS A 103 7.81 -11.44 4.18
C HIS A 103 8.52 -10.46 5.13
N GLU A 104 9.40 -10.93 6.02
CA GLU A 104 10.15 -10.06 6.94
C GLU A 104 11.14 -9.16 6.18
N GLU A 105 11.96 -9.77 5.32
CA GLU A 105 12.90 -9.02 4.47
C GLU A 105 12.13 -8.09 3.53
N SER A 106 11.01 -8.56 2.98
CA SER A 106 10.20 -7.77 2.09
C SER A 106 9.60 -6.53 2.74
N ALA A 107 9.11 -6.66 3.98
CA ALA A 107 8.60 -5.54 4.76
C ALA A 107 9.70 -4.55 5.12
N ARG A 108 10.90 -5.05 5.48
CA ARG A 108 12.05 -4.20 5.80
C ARG A 108 12.52 -3.38 4.60
N LEU A 109 12.68 -4.01 3.43
CA LEU A 109 13.08 -3.33 2.20
C LEU A 109 12.03 -2.32 1.75
N PHE A 110 10.75 -2.68 1.83
CA PHE A 110 9.65 -1.77 1.56
C PHE A 110 9.75 -0.51 2.43
N ALA A 111 9.84 -0.67 3.77
CA ALA A 111 9.91 0.45 4.71
C ALA A 111 11.11 1.37 4.42
N HIS A 112 12.25 0.80 4.05
CA HIS A 112 13.44 1.57 3.69
C HIS A 112 13.23 2.39 2.41
N MET A 113 12.69 1.78 1.35
CA MET A 113 12.51 2.48 0.07
C MET A 113 11.42 3.55 0.12
N VAL A 114 10.27 3.26 0.74
CA VAL A 114 9.22 4.28 0.89
C VAL A 114 9.63 5.38 1.87
N GLY A 115 10.37 5.03 2.94
CA GLY A 115 10.92 6.00 3.88
C GLY A 115 11.88 6.98 3.18
N ALA A 116 12.81 6.46 2.37
CA ALA A 116 13.71 7.30 1.59
C ALA A 116 12.96 8.20 0.59
N GLN A 117 11.93 7.69 -0.08
CA GLN A 117 11.14 8.48 -1.04
C GLN A 117 10.36 9.62 -0.36
N VAL A 118 9.72 9.37 0.78
CA VAL A 118 9.00 10.41 1.54
C VAL A 118 9.96 11.49 2.04
N LEU A 119 11.15 11.10 2.54
CA LEU A 119 12.16 12.04 2.98
C LEU A 119 12.73 12.87 1.81
N SER A 120 12.94 12.26 0.64
CA SER A 120 13.39 12.95 -0.57
C SER A 120 12.37 13.99 -1.05
N GLN A 121 11.08 13.64 -1.07
CA GLN A 121 10.00 14.59 -1.40
C GLN A 121 9.92 15.72 -0.37
N SER A 122 10.06 15.41 0.92
CA SER A 122 10.05 16.41 2.00
C SER A 122 11.25 17.37 1.90
N GLY A 123 12.43 16.88 1.54
CA GLY A 123 13.62 17.71 1.32
C GLY A 123 13.50 18.61 0.09
N ALA A 124 12.91 18.11 -0.99
CA ALA A 124 12.64 18.90 -2.20
C ALA A 124 11.62 20.02 -1.92
N LEU A 125 10.55 19.74 -1.16
CA LEU A 125 9.57 20.74 -0.74
C LEU A 125 10.15 21.78 0.22
N LYS A 126 11.15 21.42 1.03
CA LYS A 126 11.81 22.35 1.97
C LYS A 126 12.75 23.34 1.27
N LEU A 127 13.27 22.99 0.10
CA LEU A 127 14.11 23.86 -0.74
C LEU A 127 13.28 24.84 -1.58
N ASP A 128 12.07 24.46 -1.99
CA ASP A 128 11.17 25.32 -2.78
C ASP A 128 10.50 26.45 -1.96
N VAL A 129 10.59 26.40 -0.62
CA VAL A 129 10.05 27.42 0.30
C VAL A 129 11.09 28.50 0.67
N GLN A 130 12.29 28.46 0.10
CA GLN A 130 13.34 29.42 0.44
C GLN A 130 14.04 30.00 -0.80
N GLU A 131 13.31 30.80 -1.58
CA GLU A 131 13.90 31.87 -2.39
C GLU A 131 12.86 32.95 -2.71
N ASP A 132 12.57 33.82 -1.74
CA ASP A 132 12.33 35.24 -2.01
C ASP A 132 12.49 36.07 -0.71
N GLN A 133 13.71 36.55 -0.48
CA GLN A 133 13.94 37.76 0.31
C GLN A 133 14.80 38.71 -0.51
N PRO A 134 14.33 39.94 -0.76
CA PRO A 134 15.19 41.09 -0.88
C PRO A 134 15.06 41.99 0.36
N SER A 135 16.24 42.35 0.85
CA SER A 135 16.58 43.29 1.92
C SER A 135 15.92 44.67 1.82
N GLY A 136 15.72 45.34 2.97
CA GLY A 136 15.58 46.79 3.00
C GLY A 136 15.03 47.32 4.33
N THR A 137 15.94 47.83 5.17
CA THR A 137 15.74 48.62 6.39
C THR A 137 14.86 49.85 6.14
N ASP A 138 14.00 50.22 7.09
CA ASP A 138 13.89 51.62 7.56
C ASP A 138 13.10 51.74 8.88
N SER A 139 13.76 52.36 9.85
CA SER A 139 13.27 52.69 11.20
C SER A 139 12.49 54.00 11.17
N HIS A 140 11.38 54.09 11.90
CA HIS A 140 10.93 55.36 12.46
C HIS A 140 10.51 55.22 13.94
N SER A 141 11.23 56.01 14.73
CA SER A 141 11.26 56.23 16.17
C SER A 141 9.98 56.80 16.80
N SER A 142 9.69 56.43 18.06
CA SER A 142 9.45 57.43 19.12
C SER A 142 9.65 56.87 20.54
N MET A 143 10.82 57.24 21.10
CA MET A 143 11.16 57.69 22.47
C MET A 143 10.74 56.94 23.75
N LEU A 144 11.77 56.78 24.59
CA LEU A 144 11.89 56.15 25.91
C LEU A 144 11.71 57.14 27.09
N ASP A 145 11.11 56.63 28.19
CA ASP A 145 11.51 56.64 29.63
C ASP A 145 11.77 57.97 30.40
N PRO A 146 12.01 57.99 31.74
CA PRO A 146 12.08 56.95 32.81
C PRO A 146 11.22 57.32 34.08
N GLU A 147 11.22 56.63 35.24
CA GLU A 147 12.22 56.66 36.35
C GLU A 147 11.92 55.62 37.45
N ASP A 148 13.01 55.06 38.01
CA ASP A 148 13.09 54.20 39.20
C ASP A 148 12.91 55.00 40.51
N GLU A 149 12.34 54.39 41.56
CA GLU A 149 12.78 54.65 42.94
C GLU A 149 12.51 53.46 43.89
N GLU A 150 13.58 52.95 44.50
CA GLU A 150 13.56 52.10 45.71
C GLU A 150 13.11 52.93 46.94
N THR A 151 12.37 52.34 47.88
CA THR A 151 12.59 52.61 49.32
C THR A 151 11.96 51.56 50.26
N ASN A 152 12.65 51.42 51.39
CA ASN A 152 12.56 50.45 52.49
C ASN A 152 11.29 50.41 53.35
N GLU A 153 11.14 49.26 54.03
CA GLU A 153 10.66 48.99 55.40
C GLU A 153 9.51 49.81 56.03
N HIS A 154 8.39 49.14 56.33
CA HIS A 154 7.86 48.93 57.71
C HIS A 154 6.81 47.81 57.71
#